data_AF-A0A1M5SB20-F1
#
_entry.id   AF-A0A1M5SB20-F1
#
_cell.length_a   1.000
_cell.length_b   1.000
_cell.length_c   1.000
_cell.angle_alpha   90.00
_cell.angle_beta   90.00
_cell.angle_gamma   90.00
#
_symmetry.space_group_name_H-M   'P 1'
#
loop_
_entity.id
_entity.type
_entity.pdbx_description
1 polymer ?
#
loop_
_entity_poly.entity_id
_entity_poly.type
_entity_poly.pdbx_seq_one_letter_code
_entity_poly.pdbx_strand_id
1 'polypeptide(L)'
;MEANSNTGKGHIERETMQLVLEEFTLEQKTNNQHIDELIIAVKNIENKIDAFKNEHTIEKNVSEKLDIKQIEVILQKGFLDIKYMIGRQPKSITRKFQILLFPEQDAKLFYKIIFGRWFLWLAIMIAISNLYNWGIHYSDNSKEIEMHQIQNDRIRKAWDYMYNSSDKETKMLMEKAYINSLKNIANDD
;
A
#
# COMPACT_ATOMS: atom_id res chain seq x y z
N MET A 1 42.23 -8.03 -18.65
CA MET A 1 41.09 -8.75 -19.25
C MET A 1 39.90 -8.52 -18.34
N GLU A 2 39.14 -7.45 -18.58
CA GLU A 2 37.86 -7.21 -17.91
C GLU A 2 36.76 -7.46 -18.93
N ALA A 3 36.01 -8.53 -18.72
CA ALA A 3 34.89 -8.92 -19.56
C ALA A 3 33.65 -8.11 -19.18
N ASN A 4 33.25 -7.25 -20.12
CA ASN A 4 31.92 -6.74 -20.43
C ASN A 4 30.74 -7.34 -19.59
N SER A 5 30.41 -6.72 -18.46
CA SER A 5 29.27 -7.10 -17.60
C SER A 5 27.96 -6.36 -17.92
N ASN A 6 27.98 -5.38 -18.83
CA ASN A 6 26.82 -4.51 -19.11
C ASN A 6 25.86 -5.07 -20.18
N THR A 7 26.29 -6.01 -21.01
CA THR A 7 25.45 -6.53 -22.12
C THR A 7 24.42 -7.57 -21.64
N GLY A 8 24.68 -8.28 -20.55
CA GLY A 8 23.74 -9.29 -20.01
C GLY A 8 22.56 -8.70 -19.24
N LYS A 9 22.76 -7.56 -18.56
CA LYS A 9 21.73 -6.96 -17.69
C LYS A 9 20.55 -6.38 -18.49
N GLY A 10 20.84 -5.71 -19.61
CA GLY A 10 19.80 -5.17 -20.51
C GLY A 10 19.04 -6.22 -21.32
N HIS A 11 19.57 -7.44 -21.46
CA HIS A 11 18.86 -8.56 -22.10
C HIS A 11 17.80 -9.14 -21.15
N ILE A 12 18.18 -9.38 -19.90
CA ILE A 12 17.30 -9.90 -18.86
C ILE A 12 16.12 -8.95 -18.62
N GLU A 13 16.36 -7.63 -18.57
CA GLU A 13 15.30 -6.62 -18.39
C GLU A 13 14.28 -6.64 -19.55
N ARG A 14 14.74 -6.84 -20.80
CA ARG A 14 13.87 -6.94 -21.97
C ARG A 14 13.03 -8.21 -21.97
N GLU A 15 13.62 -9.34 -21.61
CA GLU A 15 12.89 -10.62 -21.47
C GLU A 15 11.85 -10.54 -20.36
N THR A 16 12.18 -9.94 -19.21
CA THR A 16 11.22 -9.73 -18.12
C THR A 16 10.08 -8.81 -18.54
N MET A 17 10.38 -7.74 -19.28
CA MET A 17 9.36 -6.81 -19.75
C MET A 17 8.46 -7.45 -20.81
N GLN A 18 9.03 -8.26 -21.71
CA GLN A 18 8.27 -9.02 -22.70
C GLN A 18 7.32 -10.02 -22.04
N LEU A 19 7.79 -10.74 -21.02
CA LEU A 19 6.97 -11.68 -20.26
C LEU A 19 5.81 -11.00 -19.55
N VAL A 20 6.05 -9.86 -18.89
CA VAL A 20 4.99 -9.08 -18.23
C VAL A 20 3.96 -8.55 -19.23
N LEU A 21 4.38 -8.12 -20.42
CA LEU A 21 3.46 -7.65 -21.47
C LEU A 21 2.62 -8.79 -22.04
N GLU A 22 3.19 -9.99 -22.17
CA GLU A 22 2.49 -11.19 -22.63
C GLU A 22 1.46 -11.65 -21.59
N GLU A 23 1.84 -11.71 -20.31
CA GLU A 23 0.94 -12.01 -19.20
C GLU A 23 -0.21 -10.99 -19.11
N PHE A 24 0.09 -9.69 -19.23
CA PHE A 24 -0.93 -8.64 -19.22
C PHE A 24 -1.92 -8.78 -20.38
N THR A 25 -1.42 -9.10 -21.58
CA THR A 25 -2.28 -9.29 -22.76
C THR A 25 -3.18 -10.52 -22.60
N LEU A 26 -2.65 -11.60 -22.04
CA LEU A 26 -3.42 -12.83 -21.78
C LEU A 26 -4.49 -12.61 -20.70
N GLU A 27 -4.14 -11.88 -19.63
CA GLU A 27 -5.07 -11.50 -18.58
C GLU A 27 -6.18 -10.60 -19.11
N GLN A 28 -5.85 -9.61 -19.94
CA GLN A 28 -6.84 -8.73 -20.58
C GLN A 28 -7.82 -9.52 -21.47
N LYS A 29 -7.32 -10.49 -22.23
CA LYS A 29 -8.17 -11.35 -23.07
C LYS A 29 -9.12 -12.20 -22.22
N THR A 30 -8.62 -12.77 -21.13
CA THR A 30 -9.41 -13.59 -20.20
C THR A 30 -10.48 -12.76 -19.51
N ASN A 31 -10.13 -11.54 -19.09
CA ASN A 31 -11.08 -10.63 -18.47
C ASN A 31 -12.21 -10.23 -19.43
N ASN A 32 -11.92 -10.00 -20.71
CA ASN A 32 -12.96 -9.73 -21.70
C ASN A 32 -13.94 -10.90 -21.86
N GLN A 33 -13.46 -12.14 -21.82
CA GLN A 33 -14.32 -13.33 -21.88
C GLN A 33 -15.25 -13.41 -20.66
N HIS A 34 -14.75 -13.12 -19.46
CA HIS A 34 -15.58 -13.09 -18.26
C HIS A 34 -16.64 -11.97 -18.28
N ILE A 35 -16.33 -10.82 -18.88
CA ILE A 35 -17.31 -9.75 -19.10
C ILE A 35 -18.43 -10.21 -20.03
N ASP A 36 -18.09 -10.90 -21.13
CA ASP A 36 -19.09 -11.44 -22.06
C ASP A 36 -20.00 -12.48 -21.39
N GLU A 37 -19.42 -13.39 -20.59
CA GLU A 37 -20.18 -14.36 -19.78
C GLU A 37 -21.13 -13.68 -18.78
N LEU A 38 -20.67 -12.61 -18.13
CA LEU A 38 -21.48 -11.83 -17.20
C LEU A 38 -22.65 -11.15 -17.92
N ILE A 39 -22.42 -10.58 -19.11
CA ILE A 39 -23.48 -9.97 -19.93
C ILE A 39 -24.54 -11.02 -20.29
N ILE A 40 -24.12 -12.23 -20.67
CA ILE A 40 -25.05 -13.33 -20.98
C ILE A 40 -25.87 -13.72 -19.74
N ALA A 41 -25.23 -13.83 -18.57
CA ALA A 41 -25.90 -14.17 -17.33
C ALA A 41 -26.93 -13.11 -16.91
N VAL A 42 -26.57 -11.83 -17.01
CA VAL A 42 -27.49 -10.71 -16.72
C VAL A 42 -28.68 -10.72 -17.66
N LYS A 43 -28.46 -10.93 -18.97
CA LYS A 43 -29.54 -11.01 -19.95
C LYS A 43 -30.49 -12.19 -19.69
N ASN A 44 -29.96 -13.32 -19.21
CA ASN A 44 -30.79 -14.46 -18.83
C ASN A 44 -31.65 -14.17 -17.58
N ILE A 45 -31.10 -13.43 -16.61
CA ILE A 45 -31.85 -12.98 -15.43
C ILE A 45 -32.95 -11.99 -15.84
N GLU A 46 -32.64 -11.03 -16.69
CA GLU A 46 -33.61 -10.07 -17.24
C GLU A 46 -34.78 -10.79 -17.92
N ASN A 47 -34.49 -11.76 -18.80
CA ASN A 47 -35.51 -12.58 -19.46
C ASN A 47 -36.38 -13.37 -18.45
N LYS A 48 -35.79 -13.91 -17.38
CA LYS A 48 -36.52 -14.62 -16.32
C LYS A 48 -37.42 -13.68 -15.52
N ILE A 49 -36.97 -12.45 -15.27
CA ILE A 49 -37.76 -11.42 -14.58
C ILE A 49 -38.96 -11.01 -15.44
N ASP A 50 -38.75 -10.80 -16.74
CA ASP A 50 -39.83 -10.47 -17.67
C ASP A 50 -40.85 -11.61 -17.81
N ALA A 51 -40.39 -12.87 -17.88
CA ALA A 51 -41.27 -14.02 -17.88
C ALA A 51 -42.14 -14.09 -16.60
N PHE A 52 -41.53 -13.87 -15.44
CA PHE A 52 -42.23 -13.87 -14.14
C PHE A 52 -43.27 -12.75 -14.05
N LYS A 53 -42.94 -11.56 -14.58
CA LYS A 53 -43.85 -10.41 -14.65
C LYS A 53 -45.05 -10.67 -15.55
N ASN A 54 -44.85 -11.38 -16.65
CA ASN A 54 -45.90 -11.74 -17.60
C ASN A 54 -46.80 -12.89 -17.11
N GLU A 55 -46.29 -13.83 -16.30
CA GLU A 55 -47.13 -14.84 -15.63
C GLU A 55 -48.08 -14.20 -14.60
N HIS A 56 -47.61 -13.21 -13.84
CA HIS A 56 -48.43 -12.52 -12.82
C HIS A 56 -49.52 -11.60 -13.39
N THR A 57 -49.44 -11.20 -14.66
CA THR A 57 -50.50 -10.42 -15.32
C THR A 57 -51.64 -11.30 -15.84
N ILE A 58 -51.42 -12.60 -16.04
CA ILE A 58 -52.44 -13.55 -16.52
C ILE A 58 -53.34 -14.04 -15.37
N GLU A 59 -52.81 -14.22 -14.15
CA GLU A 59 -53.56 -14.76 -13.00
C GLU A 59 -54.53 -13.77 -12.32
N LYS A 60 -54.56 -12.49 -12.70
CA LYS A 60 -55.45 -11.48 -12.08
C LYS A 60 -56.95 -11.59 -12.44
N ASN A 61 -57.35 -12.51 -13.32
CA ASN A 61 -58.71 -12.61 -13.85
C ASN A 61 -59.53 -13.85 -13.41
N VAL A 62 -59.26 -14.43 -12.24
CA VAL A 62 -60.19 -15.41 -11.65
C VAL A 62 -60.50 -15.03 -10.21
N SER A 63 -61.56 -14.24 -10.05
CA SER A 63 -62.23 -14.05 -8.77
C SER A 63 -63.11 -15.28 -8.50
N GLU A 64 -62.49 -16.36 -8.03
CA GLU A 64 -63.24 -17.42 -7.35
C GLU A 64 -63.13 -17.20 -5.86
N LYS A 65 -64.27 -16.88 -5.24
CA LYS A 65 -64.43 -16.72 -3.80
C LYS A 65 -64.36 -18.11 -3.16
N LEU A 66 -63.15 -18.65 -3.07
CA LEU A 66 -62.84 -19.92 -2.43
C LEU A 66 -63.10 -19.82 -0.92
N ASP A 67 -63.71 -20.85 -0.33
CA ASP A 67 -64.04 -20.93 1.11
C ASP A 67 -62.77 -20.88 1.96
N ILE A 68 -62.39 -19.65 2.32
CA ILE A 68 -61.14 -19.29 2.99
C ILE A 68 -61.03 -19.90 4.40
N LYS A 69 -62.13 -20.41 4.98
CA LYS A 69 -62.15 -21.01 6.32
C LYS A 69 -61.31 -22.27 6.42
N GLN A 70 -61.35 -23.13 5.39
CA GLN A 70 -60.57 -24.37 5.41
C GLN A 70 -59.07 -24.09 5.24
N ILE A 71 -58.76 -23.09 4.40
CA ILE A 71 -57.39 -22.63 4.17
C ILE A 71 -56.83 -21.98 5.44
N GLU A 72 -57.63 -21.18 6.15
CA GLU A 72 -57.23 -20.56 7.41
C GLU A 72 -56.89 -21.60 8.49
N VAL A 73 -57.68 -22.67 8.62
CA VAL A 73 -57.41 -23.76 9.58
C VAL A 73 -56.12 -24.51 9.21
N ILE A 74 -55.89 -24.76 7.92
CA ILE A 74 -54.67 -25.43 7.44
C ILE A 74 -53.44 -24.53 7.66
N LEU A 75 -53.56 -23.21 7.41
CA LEU A 75 -52.51 -22.24 7.66
C LEU A 75 -52.20 -22.10 9.14
N GLN A 76 -53.22 -22.01 10.01
CA GLN A 76 -53.02 -21.95 11.46
C GLN A 76 -52.30 -23.20 11.98
N LYS A 77 -52.68 -24.38 11.50
CA LYS A 77 -52.00 -25.63 11.83
C LYS A 77 -50.56 -25.65 11.30
N GLY A 78 -50.35 -25.22 10.06
CA GLY A 78 -49.03 -25.09 9.45
C GLY A 78 -48.11 -24.13 10.21
N PHE A 79 -48.61 -22.97 10.64
CA PHE A 79 -47.86 -22.02 11.46
C PHE A 79 -47.50 -22.58 12.83
N LEU A 80 -48.38 -23.36 13.45
CA LEU A 80 -48.12 -24.04 14.72
C LEU A 80 -47.01 -25.09 14.57
N ASP A 81 -47.06 -25.91 13.52
CA ASP A 81 -46.03 -26.90 13.22
C ASP A 81 -44.69 -26.25 12.84
N ILE A 82 -44.71 -25.16 12.05
CA ILE A 82 -43.51 -24.40 11.71
C ILE A 82 -42.90 -23.77 12.96
N LYS A 83 -43.70 -23.17 13.85
CA LYS A 83 -43.22 -22.62 15.12
C LYS A 83 -42.60 -23.69 16.00
N TYR A 84 -43.19 -24.88 16.03
CA TYR A 84 -42.68 -26.03 16.77
C TYR A 84 -41.39 -26.59 16.16
N MET A 85 -41.30 -26.65 14.83
CA MET A 85 -40.09 -27.03 14.09
C MET A 85 -38.97 -26.01 14.25
N ILE A 86 -39.25 -24.71 14.23
CA ILE A 86 -38.28 -23.64 14.50
C ILE A 86 -37.78 -23.71 15.95
N GLY A 87 -38.66 -24.02 16.91
CA GLY A 87 -38.29 -24.23 18.31
C GLY A 87 -37.42 -25.47 18.54
N ARG A 88 -37.50 -26.47 17.65
CA ARG A 88 -36.70 -27.70 17.67
C ARG A 88 -35.49 -27.68 16.74
N GLN A 89 -35.40 -26.76 15.80
CA GLN A 89 -34.22 -26.61 14.98
C GLN A 89 -33.04 -26.23 15.89
N PRO A 90 -31.88 -26.92 15.77
CA PRO A 90 -30.67 -26.45 16.44
C PRO A 90 -30.40 -25.05 15.90
N LYS A 91 -30.52 -24.02 16.76
CA LYS A 91 -30.21 -22.64 16.40
C LYS A 91 -28.88 -22.66 15.68
N SER A 92 -28.86 -22.27 14.41
CA SER A 92 -27.62 -22.16 13.66
C SER A 92 -26.74 -21.19 14.44
N ILE A 93 -25.68 -21.74 15.03
CA ILE A 93 -24.63 -20.94 15.64
C ILE A 93 -24.01 -20.19 14.46
N THR A 94 -24.52 -18.98 14.20
CA THR A 94 -23.91 -18.05 13.26
C THR A 94 -22.60 -17.63 13.91
N ARG A 95 -21.54 -18.38 13.60
CA ARG A 95 -20.19 -18.08 14.02
C ARG A 95 -19.81 -16.78 13.30
N LYS A 96 -20.06 -15.65 13.94
CA LYS A 96 -19.59 -14.34 13.50
C LYS A 96 -18.07 -14.33 13.69
N PHE A 97 -17.34 -14.69 12.64
CA PHE A 97 -15.91 -14.41 12.55
C PHE A 97 -15.74 -12.92 12.29
N GLN A 98 -15.95 -12.13 13.34
CA GLN A 98 -15.47 -10.75 13.36
C GLN A 98 -14.00 -10.83 13.79
N ILE A 99 -13.09 -10.42 12.90
CA ILE A 99 -11.74 -10.04 13.31
C ILE A 99 -11.90 -8.70 14.04
N LEU A 100 -12.39 -8.74 15.27
CA LEU A 100 -12.00 -7.72 16.22
C LEU A 100 -10.55 -8.04 16.58
N LEU A 101 -9.68 -7.02 16.62
CA LEU A 101 -8.34 -7.18 17.19
C LEU A 101 -8.38 -7.65 18.67
N PHE A 102 -9.57 -7.73 19.32
CA PHE A 102 -9.75 -8.09 20.73
C PHE A 102 -11.08 -8.83 21.01
N PRO A 103 -11.14 -9.68 22.07
CA PRO A 103 -12.37 -10.35 22.52
C PRO A 103 -13.43 -9.36 23.06
N GLU A 104 -14.73 -9.64 22.85
CA GLU A 104 -15.85 -8.80 23.31
C GLU A 104 -15.92 -8.66 24.85
N GLN A 105 -15.43 -9.65 25.59
CA GLN A 105 -15.31 -9.59 27.04
C GLN A 105 -13.92 -9.05 27.41
N ASP A 106 -13.88 -7.94 28.16
CA ASP A 106 -12.70 -7.26 28.71
C ASP A 106 -11.83 -6.39 27.78
N ALA A 107 -12.34 -5.95 26.63
CA ALA A 107 -11.64 -5.01 25.72
C ALA A 107 -11.06 -3.75 26.44
N LYS A 108 -11.76 -3.24 27.46
CA LYS A 108 -11.34 -2.06 28.24
C LYS A 108 -10.11 -2.30 29.11
N LEU A 109 -9.98 -3.50 29.67
CA LEU A 109 -8.83 -3.90 30.51
C LEU A 109 -7.60 -4.16 29.64
N PHE A 110 -7.78 -4.87 28.52
CA PHE A 110 -6.71 -5.10 27.55
C PHE A 110 -6.16 -3.81 26.95
N TYR A 111 -7.03 -2.88 26.54
CA TYR A 111 -6.60 -1.58 26.03
C TYR A 111 -5.80 -0.79 27.07
N LYS A 112 -6.27 -0.77 28.33
CA LYS A 112 -5.58 -0.06 29.42
C LYS A 112 -4.16 -0.61 29.69
N ILE A 113 -3.95 -1.91 29.54
CA ILE A 113 -2.66 -2.55 29.80
C ILE A 113 -1.72 -2.42 28.60
N ILE A 114 -2.21 -2.73 27.39
CA ILE A 114 -1.40 -2.74 26.17
C ILE A 114 -1.06 -1.31 25.75
N PHE A 115 -2.06 -0.43 25.62
CA PHE A 115 -1.83 0.98 25.24
C PHE A 115 -1.33 1.84 26.40
N GLY A 116 -1.44 1.37 27.65
CA GLY A 116 -0.94 2.09 28.81
C GLY A 116 0.57 1.95 28.98
N ARG A 117 1.03 0.77 29.44
CA ARG A 117 2.43 0.60 29.87
C ARG A 117 3.32 -0.05 28.82
N TRP A 118 2.79 -1.01 28.06
CA TRP A 118 3.58 -1.77 27.07
C TRP A 118 3.88 -0.94 25.82
N PHE A 119 2.85 -0.33 25.23
CA PHE A 119 3.02 0.54 24.07
C PHE A 119 3.90 1.76 24.39
N LEU A 120 3.75 2.33 25.58
CA LEU A 120 4.57 3.46 26.03
C LEU A 120 6.05 3.07 26.15
N TRP A 121 6.36 1.88 26.69
CA TRP A 121 7.73 1.34 26.71
C TRP A 121 8.30 1.12 25.31
N LEU A 122 7.48 0.62 24.39
CA LEU A 122 7.88 0.40 23.00
C LEU A 122 8.16 1.73 22.27
N ALA A 123 7.30 2.73 22.47
CA ALA A 123 7.50 4.08 21.95
C ALA A 123 8.77 4.72 22.50
N ILE A 124 9.04 4.57 23.81
CA ILE A 124 10.29 5.05 24.43
C ILE A 124 11.51 4.36 23.82
N MET A 125 11.48 3.04 23.63
CA MET A 125 12.59 2.32 23.01
C MET A 125 12.88 2.80 21.59
N ILE A 126 11.84 3.00 20.78
CA ILE A 126 11.96 3.53 19.42
C ILE A 126 12.49 4.97 19.45
N ALA A 127 11.99 5.80 20.36
CA ALA A 127 12.44 7.17 20.51
C ALA A 127 13.93 7.22 20.87
N ILE A 128 14.38 6.41 21.84
CA ILE A 128 15.79 6.33 22.24
C ILE A 128 16.66 5.83 21.07
N SER A 129 16.24 4.79 20.34
CA SER A 129 16.99 4.27 19.21
C SER A 129 17.14 5.31 18.09
N ASN A 130 16.08 6.04 17.78
CA ASN A 130 16.13 7.12 16.79
C ASN A 130 16.98 8.29 17.27
N LEU A 131 16.89 8.66 18.55
CA LEU A 131 17.68 9.72 19.14
C LEU A 131 19.17 9.36 19.19
N TYR A 132 19.50 8.09 19.44
CA TYR A 132 20.86 7.58 19.40
C TYR A 132 21.44 7.62 17.99
N ASN A 133 20.72 7.08 17.00
CA ASN A 133 21.16 7.14 15.60
C ASN A 133 21.31 8.59 15.12
N TRP A 134 20.34 9.44 15.44
CA TRP A 134 20.41 10.87 15.12
C TRP A 134 21.60 11.56 15.80
N GLY A 135 21.86 11.27 17.08
CA GLY A 135 22.98 11.84 17.83
C GLY A 135 24.34 11.43 17.27
N ILE A 136 24.50 10.16 16.87
CA ILE A 136 25.73 9.67 16.23
C ILE A 136 25.91 10.32 14.86
N HIS A 137 24.89 10.32 14.00
CA HIS A 137 24.98 10.96 12.69
C HIS A 137 25.23 12.47 12.77
N TYR A 138 24.62 13.17 13.72
CA TYR A 138 24.85 14.60 13.94
C TYR A 138 26.28 14.87 14.41
N SER A 139 26.79 14.04 15.32
CA SER A 139 28.16 14.13 15.83
C SER A 139 29.19 13.88 14.73
N ASP A 140 28.99 12.84 13.92
CA ASP A 140 29.91 12.47 12.84
C ASP A 140 29.92 13.51 11.72
N ASN A 141 28.75 14.02 11.32
CA ASN A 141 28.67 15.10 10.35
C ASN A 141 29.33 16.39 10.86
N SER A 142 29.19 16.69 12.15
CA SER A 142 29.85 17.86 12.76
C SER A 142 31.37 17.73 12.75
N LYS A 143 31.90 16.54 13.05
CA LYS A 143 33.35 16.25 13.00
C LYS A 143 33.90 16.32 11.58
N GLU A 144 33.15 15.80 10.61
CA GLU A 144 33.55 15.84 9.21
C GLU A 144 33.62 17.29 8.70
N ILE A 145 32.61 18.10 9.02
CA ILE A 145 32.60 19.54 8.69
C ILE A 145 33.79 20.26 9.35
N GLU A 146 34.07 20.02 10.63
CA GLU A 146 35.21 20.61 11.32
C GLU A 146 36.54 20.19 10.69
N MET A 147 36.67 18.92 10.31
CA MET A 147 37.87 18.40 9.65
C MET A 147 38.08 19.04 8.27
N HIS A 148 37.01 19.21 7.48
CA HIS A 148 37.07 19.94 6.20
C HIS A 148 37.45 21.41 6.39
N GLN A 149 36.91 22.08 7.42
CA GLN A 149 37.28 23.45 7.74
C GLN A 149 38.75 23.57 8.12
N ILE A 150 39.26 22.68 8.98
CA ILE A 150 40.68 22.66 9.38
C ILE A 150 41.57 22.42 8.16
N GLN A 151 41.19 21.51 7.25
CA GLN A 151 41.96 21.26 6.02
C GLN A 151 41.95 22.47 5.09
N ASN A 152 40.78 23.09 4.87
CA ASN A 152 40.65 24.29 4.05
C ASN A 152 41.47 25.45 4.64
N ASP A 153 41.43 25.64 5.96
CA ASP A 153 42.23 26.65 6.65
C ASP A 153 43.73 26.41 6.50
N ARG A 154 44.17 25.14 6.54
CA ARG A 154 45.58 24.79 6.30
C ARG A 154 46.00 25.09 4.87
N ILE A 155 45.18 24.72 3.88
CA ILE A 155 45.45 24.99 2.47
C ILE A 155 45.50 26.49 2.23
N ARG A 156 44.54 27.25 2.78
CA ARG A 156 44.52 28.71 2.69
C ARG A 156 45.77 29.33 3.30
N LYS A 157 46.18 28.91 4.49
CA LYS A 157 47.41 29.42 5.14
C LYS A 157 48.67 29.07 4.34
N ALA A 158 48.75 27.87 3.78
CA ALA A 158 49.86 27.46 2.93
C ALA A 158 49.91 28.27 1.62
N TRP A 159 48.74 28.51 1.02
CA TRP A 159 48.59 29.38 -0.16
C TRP A 159 49.02 30.81 0.15
N ASP A 160 48.55 31.40 1.24
CA ASP A 160 48.91 32.75 1.66
C ASP A 160 50.41 32.87 1.96
N TYR A 161 51.00 31.86 2.60
CA TYR A 161 52.43 31.82 2.86
C TYR A 161 53.25 31.76 1.57
N MET A 162 52.90 30.86 0.64
CA MET A 162 53.58 30.73 -0.65
C MET A 162 53.39 31.98 -1.51
N TYR A 163 52.19 32.55 -1.52
CA TYR A 163 51.90 33.80 -2.20
C TYR A 163 52.77 34.93 -1.64
N ASN A 164 52.84 35.10 -0.31
CA ASN A 164 53.61 36.21 0.27
C ASN A 164 55.13 36.06 0.11
N SER A 165 55.65 34.83 0.15
CA SER A 165 57.08 34.51 0.07
C SER A 165 57.63 34.38 -1.36
N SER A 166 56.77 34.29 -2.38
CA SER A 166 57.18 34.11 -3.78
C SER A 166 57.46 35.41 -4.51
N ASP A 167 58.13 35.26 -5.66
CA ASP A 167 58.45 36.35 -6.57
C ASP A 167 57.22 36.84 -7.37
N LYS A 168 57.39 37.95 -8.08
CA LYS A 168 56.29 38.61 -8.81
C LYS A 168 55.71 37.73 -9.91
N GLU A 169 56.54 36.93 -10.58
CA GLU A 169 56.11 36.04 -11.66
C GLU A 169 55.24 34.89 -11.13
N THR A 170 55.66 34.25 -10.05
CA THR A 170 54.89 33.16 -9.41
C THR A 170 53.55 33.68 -8.87
N LYS A 171 53.52 34.88 -8.28
CA LYS A 171 52.27 35.53 -7.83
C LYS A 171 51.26 35.70 -8.96
N MET A 172 51.71 36.17 -10.13
CA MET A 172 50.84 36.34 -11.30
C MET A 172 50.30 35.00 -11.81
N LEU A 173 51.12 33.94 -11.80
CA LEU A 173 50.67 32.59 -12.18
C LEU A 173 49.64 32.04 -11.20
N MET A 174 49.85 32.23 -9.89
CA MET A 174 48.91 31.84 -8.83
C MET A 174 47.57 32.58 -8.96
N GLU A 175 47.59 33.89 -9.22
CA GLU A 175 46.38 34.69 -9.43
C GLU A 175 45.62 34.25 -10.68
N LYS A 176 46.32 33.96 -11.78
CA LYS A 176 45.73 33.41 -13.00
C LYS A 176 45.08 32.05 -12.76
N ALA A 177 45.73 31.17 -11.98
CA ALA A 177 45.18 29.87 -11.61
C ALA A 177 43.89 30.01 -10.80
N TYR A 178 43.86 30.94 -9.84
CA TYR A 178 42.69 31.23 -9.03
C TYR A 178 41.52 31.75 -9.87
N ILE A 179 41.74 32.74 -10.75
CA ILE A 179 40.71 33.28 -11.65
C ILE A 179 40.16 32.18 -12.58
N ASN A 180 41.02 31.32 -13.13
CA ASN A 180 40.59 30.21 -13.96
C ASN A 180 39.74 29.19 -13.19
N SER A 181 40.08 28.89 -11.93
CA SER A 181 39.26 27.99 -11.10
C SER A 181 37.86 28.55 -10.84
N LEU A 182 37.74 29.85 -10.57
CA LEU A 182 36.44 30.51 -10.37
C LEU A 182 35.60 30.50 -11.63
N LYS A 183 36.23 30.71 -12.80
CA LYS A 183 35.54 30.67 -14.09
C LYS A 183 35.04 29.26 -14.43
N ASN A 184 35.77 28.21 -14.08
CA ASN A 184 35.33 26.83 -14.31
C ASN A 184 34.14 26.47 -13.41
N ILE A 185 34.18 26.84 -12.13
CA ILE A 185 33.06 26.61 -11.20
C ILE A 185 31.78 27.32 -11.69
N ALA A 186 31.90 28.54 -12.21
CA ALA A 186 30.75 29.30 -12.72
C ALA A 186 30.20 28.82 -14.07
N ASN A 187 30.87 27.91 -14.78
CA ASN A 187 30.41 27.34 -16.05
C ASN A 187 29.88 25.90 -15.92
N ASP A 188 30.11 25.26 -14.77
CA ASP A 188 29.64 23.90 -14.46
C ASP A 188 28.30 23.90 -13.68
N ASP A 189 27.77 25.07 -13.31
CA ASP A 189 26.40 25.32 -12.82
C ASP A 189 25.45 25.71 -13.98
#